data_AF-A0A8X6M8S4-F1
#
_entry.id   AF-A0A8X6M8S4-F1
#
_cell.length_a   1.000
_cell.length_b   1.000
_cell.length_c   1.000
_cell.angle_alpha   90.00
_cell.angle_beta   90.00
_cell.angle_gamma   90.00
#
_symmetry.space_group_name_H-M   'P 1'
#
loop_
_entity.id
_entity.type
_entity.pdbx_description
1 polymer ?
#
loop_
_entity_poly.entity_id
_entity_poly.type
_entity_poly.pdbx_seq_one_letter_code
_entity_poly.pdbx_strand_id
1 'polypeptide(L)'
;MEMRSKAESRMSEELLKSLFLQRLPTHMQGILSIWNDQLEELTEMADDIIAAVGHTSLIHPMDTENQDLKTMLVDISSHWSRLVKRKRSNSHGQERRFRRLSARKKSCNQEHCW
;
A
#
# COMPACT_ATOMS: atom_id res chain seq x y z
N MET A 1 29.84 -40.28 32.71
CA MET A 1 29.68 -39.14 31.78
C MET A 1 29.19 -39.65 30.42
N GLU A 2 28.06 -40.37 30.41
CA GLU A 2 27.60 -41.18 29.26
C GLU A 2 26.65 -40.42 28.31
N MET A 3 25.98 -39.38 28.82
CA MET A 3 25.03 -38.60 28.02
C MET A 3 25.72 -37.77 26.92
N ARG A 4 26.99 -37.37 27.14
CA ARG A 4 27.78 -36.62 26.15
C ARG A 4 28.26 -37.51 24.99
N SER A 5 28.70 -38.75 25.25
CA SER A 5 29.18 -39.63 24.17
C SER A 5 28.04 -40.22 23.32
N LYS A 6 26.80 -40.23 23.82
CA LYS A 6 25.61 -40.57 23.02
C LYS A 6 25.08 -39.39 22.20
N ALA A 7 25.33 -38.15 22.62
CA ALA A 7 24.98 -36.94 21.87
C ALA A 7 25.93 -36.64 20.70
N GLU A 8 27.13 -37.23 20.71
CA GLU A 8 28.05 -37.30 19.56
C GLU A 8 27.48 -38.08 18.35
N SER A 9 26.28 -38.65 18.50
CA SER A 9 25.40 -39.09 17.42
C SER A 9 24.94 -37.90 16.58
N ARG A 10 25.87 -37.37 15.78
CA ARG A 10 25.69 -36.76 14.45
C ARG A 10 24.32 -36.10 14.26
N MET A 11 24.14 -34.90 14.79
CA MET A 11 23.05 -34.04 14.32
C MET A 11 23.16 -33.96 12.79
N SER A 12 22.08 -34.28 12.08
CA SER A 12 22.12 -34.26 10.62
C SER A 12 22.33 -32.83 10.13
N GLU A 13 23.04 -32.68 9.01
CA GLU A 13 23.30 -31.37 8.43
C GLU A 13 21.99 -30.67 8.04
N GLU A 14 20.97 -31.42 7.62
CA GLU A 14 19.65 -30.84 7.34
C GLU A 14 19.00 -30.26 8.60
N LEU A 15 19.17 -30.94 9.74
CA LEU A 15 18.66 -30.44 11.02
C LEU A 15 19.40 -29.17 11.43
N LEU A 16 20.71 -29.10 11.25
CA LEU A 16 21.49 -27.88 11.50
C LEU A 16 21.06 -26.72 10.59
N LYS A 17 20.86 -26.98 9.29
CA LYS A 17 20.33 -25.98 8.34
C LYS A 17 18.94 -25.51 8.76
N SER A 18 18.06 -26.42 9.18
CA SER A 18 16.71 -26.05 9.63
C SER A 18 16.75 -25.17 10.89
N LEU A 19 17.59 -25.51 11.87
CA LEU A 19 17.76 -24.73 13.09
C LEU A 19 18.41 -23.36 12.81
N PHE A 20 19.36 -23.31 11.88
CA PHE A 20 19.97 -22.07 11.44
C PHE A 20 18.95 -21.14 10.80
N LEU A 21 18.20 -21.64 9.80
CA LEU A 21 17.13 -20.87 9.15
C LEU A 21 16.10 -20.36 10.17
N GLN A 22 15.64 -21.21 11.10
CA GLN A 22 14.65 -20.83 12.12
C GLN A 22 15.08 -19.64 13.01
N ARG A 23 16.39 -19.37 13.14
CA ARG A 23 16.91 -18.22 13.92
C ARG A 23 16.90 -16.90 13.15
N LEU A 24 16.77 -16.95 11.82
CA LEU A 24 16.81 -15.75 10.97
C LEU A 24 15.43 -15.09 10.86
N PRO A 25 15.34 -13.81 10.49
CA PRO A 25 14.08 -13.16 10.13
C PRO A 25 13.36 -13.87 8.97
N THR A 26 12.01 -13.84 8.96
CA THR A 26 11.18 -14.57 7.97
C THR A 26 11.52 -14.28 6.51
N HIS A 27 11.90 -13.04 6.18
CA HIS A 27 12.28 -12.67 4.82
C HIS A 27 13.59 -13.34 4.38
N MET A 28 14.57 -13.44 5.29
CA MET A 28 15.83 -14.15 5.03
C MET A 28 15.61 -15.66 4.94
N GLN A 29 14.75 -16.22 5.79
CA GLN A 29 14.40 -17.64 5.74
C GLN A 29 13.87 -18.03 4.36
N GLY A 30 12.94 -17.24 3.80
CA GLY A 30 12.39 -17.50 2.47
C GLY A 30 13.48 -17.52 1.38
N ILE A 31 14.39 -16.56 1.40
CA ILE A 31 15.49 -16.46 0.42
C ILE A 31 16.44 -17.65 0.57
N LEU A 32 16.91 -17.90 1.79
CA LEU A 32 17.94 -18.91 2.07
C LEU A 32 17.40 -20.34 2.05
N SER A 33 16.09 -20.56 2.24
CA SER A 33 15.49 -21.90 2.15
C SER A 33 15.52 -22.50 0.74
N ILE A 34 15.71 -21.68 -0.30
CA ILE A 34 15.85 -22.11 -1.69
C ILE A 34 17.28 -22.61 -1.95
N TRP A 35 18.24 -22.14 -1.14
CA TRP A 35 19.63 -22.55 -1.21
C TRP A 35 19.84 -23.92 -0.58
N ASN A 36 20.48 -24.82 -1.33
CA ASN A 36 20.70 -26.21 -0.93
C ASN A 36 22.18 -26.51 -0.60
N ASP A 37 23.02 -25.47 -0.57
CA ASP A 37 24.46 -25.56 -0.38
C ASP A 37 24.83 -25.95 1.06
N GLN A 38 26.11 -26.23 1.30
CA GLN A 38 26.61 -26.63 2.63
C GLN A 38 26.32 -25.56 3.69
N LEU A 39 26.20 -25.97 4.94
CA LEU A 39 25.86 -25.05 6.04
C LEU A 39 26.81 -23.84 6.12
N GLU A 40 28.09 -24.02 5.81
CA GLU A 40 29.10 -22.95 5.81
C GLU A 40 28.80 -21.87 4.74
N GLU A 41 28.51 -22.28 3.51
CA GLU A 41 28.13 -21.37 2.42
C GLU A 41 26.79 -20.67 2.71
N LEU A 42 25.83 -21.40 3.31
CA LEU A 42 24.56 -20.84 3.76
C LEU A 42 24.75 -19.75 4.83
N THR A 43 25.72 -19.93 5.73
CA THR A 43 26.04 -18.95 6.77
C THR A 43 26.72 -17.71 6.21
N GLU A 44 27.66 -17.89 5.27
CA GLU A 44 28.33 -16.78 4.59
C GLU A 44 27.32 -15.90 3.84
N MET A 45 26.39 -16.50 3.09
CA MET A 45 25.35 -15.73 2.40
C MET A 45 24.43 -15.00 3.38
N ALA A 46 24.08 -15.61 4.51
CA ALA A 46 23.27 -14.92 5.52
C ALA A 46 23.99 -13.67 6.03
N ASP A 47 25.29 -13.75 6.27
CA ASP A 47 26.12 -12.61 6.69
C ASP A 47 26.22 -11.54 5.60
N ASP A 48 26.38 -11.92 4.33
CA ASP A 48 26.39 -11.00 3.19
C ASP A 48 25.06 -10.24 3.03
N ILE A 49 23.93 -10.94 3.19
CA ILE A 49 22.60 -10.32 3.16
C ILE A 49 22.46 -9.33 4.32
N ILE A 50 22.90 -9.70 5.53
CA ILE A 50 22.85 -8.82 6.70
C ILE A 50 23.73 -7.59 6.47
N ALA A 51 24.94 -7.76 5.93
CA ALA A 51 25.84 -6.66 5.60
C ALA A 51 25.20 -5.73 4.56
N ALA A 52 24.64 -6.27 3.48
CA ALA A 52 23.95 -5.50 2.45
C ALA A 52 22.76 -4.72 3.01
N VAL A 53 21.93 -5.35 3.85
CA VAL A 53 20.77 -4.72 4.49
C VAL A 53 21.19 -3.63 5.49
N GLY A 54 22.27 -3.84 6.23
CA GLY A 54 22.84 -2.86 7.15
C GLY A 54 23.33 -1.59 6.44
N HIS A 55 23.70 -1.68 5.16
CA HIS A 55 24.08 -0.55 4.32
C HIS A 55 22.88 0.11 3.62
N THR A 56 21.77 -0.59 3.45
CA THR A 56 20.50 -0.02 2.98
C THR A 56 19.71 0.51 4.17
N SER A 57 20.08 1.69 4.65
CA SER A 57 19.16 2.49 5.45
C SER A 57 17.83 2.60 4.70
N LEU A 58 16.73 2.16 5.34
CA LEU A 58 15.34 2.32 4.92
C LEU A 58 14.79 1.36 3.83
N ILE A 59 14.83 0.04 4.04
CA ILE A 59 13.66 -0.76 3.60
C ILE A 59 12.53 -0.49 4.61
N HIS A 60 11.94 0.71 4.55
CA HIS A 60 10.69 0.95 5.26
C HIS A 60 9.62 0.07 4.60
N PRO A 61 8.73 -0.58 5.38
CA PRO A 61 7.51 -1.12 4.81
C PRO A 61 6.81 0.02 4.07
N MET A 62 6.69 -0.09 2.74
CA MET A 62 6.04 0.90 1.88
C MET A 62 4.58 1.19 2.28
N ASP A 63 4.02 0.46 3.24
CA ASP A 63 2.64 0.55 3.67
C ASP A 63 2.23 1.94 4.15
N THR A 64 3.09 2.70 4.85
CA THR A 64 2.75 4.06 5.30
C THR A 64 2.64 5.06 4.15
N GLU A 65 3.59 5.08 3.23
CA GLU A 65 3.53 5.96 2.06
C GLU A 65 2.38 5.54 1.13
N ASN A 66 2.11 4.24 1.04
CA ASN A 66 1.00 3.71 0.24
C ASN A 66 -0.37 4.08 0.84
N GLN A 67 -0.49 4.12 2.17
CA GLN A 67 -1.70 4.59 2.87
C GLN A 67 -1.95 6.07 2.59
N ASP A 68 -0.92 6.92 2.69
CA ASP A 68 -1.05 8.36 2.42
C ASP A 68 -1.40 8.65 0.95
N LEU A 69 -0.84 7.88 0.01
CA LEU A 69 -1.22 7.99 -1.39
C LEU A 69 -2.67 7.54 -1.63
N LYS A 70 -3.13 6.48 -0.95
CA LYS A 70 -4.52 6.01 -1.03
C LYS A 70 -5.50 7.02 -0.45
N THR A 71 -5.18 7.64 0.69
CA THR A 71 -6.04 8.67 1.30
C THR A 71 -6.13 9.89 0.40
N MET A 72 -5.01 10.35 -0.16
CA MET A 72 -4.98 11.46 -1.12
C MET A 72 -5.82 11.16 -2.38
N LEU A 73 -5.78 9.92 -2.89
CA LEU A 73 -6.58 9.50 -4.04
C LEU A 73 -8.10 9.52 -3.74
N VAL A 74 -8.50 9.07 -2.55
CA VAL A 74 -9.89 9.15 -2.09
C VAL A 74 -10.35 10.59 -1.97
N ASP A 75 -9.52 11.46 -1.40
CA ASP A 75 -9.81 12.89 -1.25
C ASP A 75 -10.00 13.58 -2.59
N ILE A 76 -9.09 13.34 -3.55
CA ILE A 76 -9.20 13.88 -4.92
C ILE A 76 -10.48 13.40 -5.60
N SER A 77 -10.81 12.11 -5.50
CA SER A 77 -12.03 11.53 -6.08
C SER A 77 -13.31 12.14 -5.47
N SER A 78 -13.30 12.37 -4.15
CA SER A 78 -14.42 13.01 -3.45
C SER A 78 -14.58 14.47 -3.89
N HIS A 79 -13.48 15.20 -4.06
CA HIS A 79 -13.49 16.58 -4.50
C HIS A 79 -14.03 16.71 -5.93
N TRP A 80 -13.58 15.83 -6.82
CA TRP A 80 -14.08 15.75 -8.20
C TRP A 80 -15.59 15.47 -8.23
N SER A 81 -16.05 14.49 -7.45
CA SER A 81 -17.48 14.15 -7.35
C SER A 81 -18.32 15.34 -6.87
N ARG A 82 -17.83 16.10 -5.89
CA ARG A 82 -18.49 17.32 -5.41
C ARG A 82 -18.51 18.40 -6.48
N LEU A 83 -17.42 18.59 -7.21
CA LEU A 83 -17.31 19.59 -8.28
C LEU A 83 -18.27 19.27 -9.44
N VAL A 84 -18.33 18.01 -9.87
CA VAL A 84 -19.25 17.53 -10.90
C VAL A 84 -20.70 17.74 -10.46
N LYS A 85 -21.05 17.41 -9.21
CA LYS A 85 -22.38 17.67 -8.64
C LYS A 85 -22.72 19.16 -8.64
N ARG A 86 -21.81 20.03 -8.20
CA ARG A 86 -22.00 21.49 -8.23
C ARG A 86 -22.26 22.00 -9.65
N LYS A 87 -21.49 21.54 -10.65
CA LYS A 87 -21.67 21.95 -12.05
C LYS A 87 -23.05 21.56 -12.59
N ARG A 88 -23.52 20.35 -12.28
CA ARG A 88 -24.87 19.88 -12.67
C ARG A 88 -25.99 20.68 -11.98
N SER A 89 -25.85 20.98 -10.70
CA SER A 89 -26.84 21.79 -9.98
C SER A 89 -26.87 23.24 -10.47
N ASN A 90 -25.72 23.81 -10.83
CA ASN A 90 -25.65 25.19 -11.29
C ASN A 90 -26.26 25.39 -12.68
N SER A 91 -26.14 24.40 -13.59
CA SER A 91 -26.81 24.45 -14.89
C SER A 91 -28.34 24.43 -14.76
N HIS A 92 -28.88 23.63 -13.83
CA HIS A 92 -30.33 23.54 -13.58
C HIS A 92 -30.88 24.78 -12.83
N GLY A 93 -30.06 25.42 -11.99
CA GLY A 93 -30.44 26.64 -11.27
C GLY A 93 -30.55 27.86 -12.19
N GLN A 94 -29.66 27.97 -13.17
CA GLN A 94 -29.69 29.07 -14.14
C GLN A 94 -30.89 28.98 -15.07
N GLU A 95 -31.21 27.80 -15.60
CA GLU A 95 -32.36 27.62 -16.50
C GLU A 95 -33.70 27.98 -15.82
N ARG A 96 -33.87 27.62 -14.54
CA ARG A 96 -35.05 28.02 -13.76
C ARG A 96 -35.12 29.53 -13.51
N ARG A 97 -33.99 30.22 -13.35
CA ARG A 97 -33.94 31.69 -13.18
C ARG A 97 -34.34 32.41 -14.48
N PHE A 98 -33.84 31.96 -15.63
CA PHE A 98 -34.20 32.54 -16.92
C PHE A 98 -35.69 32.37 -17.25
N ARG A 99 -36.29 31.20 -16.97
CA ARG A 99 -37.74 31.00 -17.15
C ARG A 99 -38.60 31.91 -16.25
N ARG A 100 -38.21 32.12 -14.98
CA ARG A 100 -38.96 33.00 -14.06
C ARG A 100 -38.92 34.47 -14.49
N LEU A 101 -37.79 34.93 -15.02
CA LEU A 101 -37.66 36.30 -15.54
C LEU A 101 -38.48 36.50 -16.83
N SER A 102 -38.50 35.50 -17.72
CA SER A 102 -39.33 35.54 -18.93
C SER A 102 -40.84 35.53 -18.61
N ALA A 103 -41.28 34.69 -17.66
CA ALA A 103 -42.68 34.66 -17.23
C ALA A 103 -43.13 35.98 -16.58
N ARG A 104 -42.26 36.60 -15.77
CA ARG A 104 -42.52 37.92 -15.15
C ARG A 104 -42.61 39.04 -16.19
N LYS A 105 -41.79 38.99 -17.24
CA LYS A 105 -41.83 39.98 -18.33
C LYS A 105 -43.07 39.82 -19.23
N LYS A 106 -43.60 38.60 -19.37
CA LYS A 106 -44.87 38.33 -20.08
C LYS A 106 -46.09 38.88 -19.33
N SER A 107 -46.05 38.90 -18.00
CA SER A 107 -47.15 39.44 -17.16
C SER A 107 -47.25 40.96 -17.17
N CYS A 108 -46.15 41.71 -17.39
CA CYS A 108 -46.19 43.19 -17.39
C CYS A 108 -46.53 43.82 -18.75
N ASN A 109 -46.64 43.04 -19.83
CA ASN A 109 -46.95 43.57 -21.16
C ASN A 109 -48.44 43.51 -21.54
N GLN A 110 -49.32 43.08 -20.62
CA GLN A 110 -50.74 42.88 -20.91
C GLN A 110 -51.64 44.05 -20.49
N GLU A 111 -51.10 45.09 -19.85
CA GLU A 111 -51.89 46.23 -19.34
C GLU A 111 -51.79 47.51 -20.17
N HIS A 112 -50.97 47.57 -21.23
CA HIS A 112 -50.90 48.75 -22.10
C HIS A 112 -50.80 48.35 -23.58
N CYS A 113 -51.95 48.05 -24.19
CA CYS A 113 -52.16 48.14 -25.63
C CYS A 113 -53.14 49.29 -25.90
N TRP A 114 -52.64 50.37 -26.52
CA TRP A 114 -53.44 51.30 -27.32
C TRP A 114 -53.22 50.95 -28.79
#